data_AF-A0A8J5MLU5-F1
#
_entry.id   AF-A0A8J5MLU5-F1
#
_cell.length_a   1.000
_cell.length_b   1.000
_cell.length_c   1.000
_cell.angle_alpha   90.00
_cell.angle_beta   90.00
_cell.angle_gamma   90.00
#
_symmetry.space_group_name_H-M   'P 1'
#
loop_
_entity.id
_entity.type
_entity.pdbx_description
1 polymer ?
#
loop_
_entity_poly.entity_id
_entity_poly.type
_entity_poly.pdbx_seq_one_letter_code
_entity_poly.pdbx_strand_id
1 'polypeptide(L)'
;METISPDTLLLASGMPNPSTFPVLEATFTLKESHRINITPQLMAQALQYSLSSGFPPFVAQLEELTEKIHAPPDVCERQVVVTVGSEHGLSMACGMLINPGDAVLFQEPTYPGLLALLDNVQAHLIPIRSDSQGVIPSLLRVALDQCTDRRAKGRVLRFDSFSKTVAPGLRVGYVTVPKPIGEKLVLDILDNILHASVLPQVILREVLKTWGHEGYLQHMRAVCELYRRQRDIMVEAVDRHLNSSGGERYEDIGDETRTRERGAGGAWGGLPGGWEPAVSIHQTRLFCDQP
;
A
#
# COMPACT_ATOMS: atom_id res chain seq x y z
N MET A 1 4.80 4.08 -27.34
CA MET A 1 3.87 4.33 -28.46
C MET A 1 4.58 5.24 -29.44
N GLU A 2 4.75 4.80 -30.69
CA GLU A 2 5.23 5.67 -31.76
C GLU A 2 4.31 6.90 -31.86
N THR A 3 4.91 8.08 -31.93
CA THR A 3 4.16 9.34 -32.07
C THR A 3 3.57 9.38 -33.47
N ILE A 4 2.31 9.01 -33.56
CA ILE A 4 1.49 9.14 -34.76
C ILE A 4 1.44 10.63 -35.14
N SER A 5 1.65 10.96 -36.42
CA SER A 5 1.55 12.33 -36.92
C SER A 5 0.16 12.90 -36.62
N PRO A 6 0.03 14.18 -36.21
CA PRO A 6 -1.26 14.80 -35.88
C PRO A 6 -2.30 14.73 -37.01
N ASP A 7 -1.87 14.53 -38.25
CA ASP A 7 -2.74 14.42 -39.43
C ASP A 7 -3.19 12.97 -39.74
N THR A 8 -2.83 12.00 -38.90
CA THR A 8 -3.16 10.59 -39.14
C THR A 8 -4.54 10.24 -38.61
N LEU A 9 -5.41 9.74 -39.48
CA LEU A 9 -6.68 9.13 -39.08
C LEU A 9 -6.42 7.73 -38.49
N LEU A 10 -6.63 7.58 -37.19
CA LEU A 10 -6.45 6.31 -36.48
C LEU A 10 -7.72 5.46 -36.59
N LEU A 11 -7.71 4.45 -37.48
CA LEU A 11 -8.79 3.48 -37.66
C LEU A 11 -8.56 2.15 -36.90
N ALA A 12 -7.48 2.06 -36.11
CA ALA A 12 -7.02 0.80 -35.52
C ALA A 12 -7.40 0.62 -34.05
N SER A 13 -7.67 1.70 -33.31
CA SER A 13 -7.91 1.64 -31.87
C SER A 13 -9.39 1.74 -31.55
N GLY A 14 -9.91 0.84 -30.71
CA GLY A 14 -11.31 0.81 -30.26
C GLY A 14 -11.66 1.90 -29.24
N MET A 15 -11.06 3.10 -29.35
CA MET A 15 -11.29 4.22 -28.44
C MET A 15 -12.54 5.01 -28.88
N PRO A 16 -13.59 5.11 -28.07
CA PRO A 16 -14.74 5.94 -28.38
C PRO A 16 -14.36 7.42 -28.47
N ASN A 17 -15.04 8.18 -29.33
CA ASN A 17 -14.81 9.62 -29.43
C ASN A 17 -15.25 10.33 -28.14
N PRO A 18 -14.39 11.11 -27.46
CA PRO A 18 -14.76 11.79 -26.23
C PRO A 18 -15.97 12.72 -26.33
N SER A 19 -16.33 13.20 -27.53
CA SER A 19 -17.54 14.00 -27.75
C SER A 19 -18.84 13.22 -27.48
N THR A 20 -18.79 11.88 -27.41
CA THR A 20 -19.95 11.05 -27.11
C THR A 20 -20.10 10.75 -25.61
N PHE A 21 -19.15 11.18 -24.78
CA PHE A 21 -19.22 10.97 -23.34
C PHE A 21 -20.27 11.90 -22.71
N PRO A 22 -21.17 11.38 -21.83
CA PRO A 22 -22.30 12.16 -21.33
C PRO A 22 -21.93 13.15 -20.21
N VAL A 23 -20.71 13.06 -19.66
CA VAL A 23 -20.25 13.91 -18.57
C VAL A 23 -19.21 14.88 -19.10
N LEU A 24 -19.56 16.17 -19.11
CA LEU A 24 -18.72 17.23 -19.66
C LEU A 24 -17.65 17.69 -18.65
N GLU A 25 -18.03 17.99 -17.42
CA GLU A 25 -17.14 18.54 -16.39
C GLU A 25 -17.67 18.22 -15.00
N ALA A 26 -16.85 18.43 -13.97
CA ALA A 26 -17.27 18.26 -12.59
C ALA A 26 -16.57 19.27 -11.67
N THR A 27 -17.25 19.69 -10.62
CA THR A 27 -16.65 20.50 -9.54
C THR A 27 -16.79 19.79 -8.21
N PHE A 28 -15.69 19.68 -7.48
CA PHE A 28 -15.64 19.13 -6.13
C PHE A 28 -15.32 20.24 -5.13
N THR A 29 -16.12 20.35 -4.07
CA THR A 29 -15.85 21.27 -2.96
C THR A 29 -15.16 20.49 -1.85
N LEU A 30 -13.94 20.88 -1.52
CA LEU A 30 -13.20 20.33 -0.39
C LEU A 30 -13.68 20.95 0.93
N LYS A 31 -13.33 20.28 2.02
CA LYS A 31 -13.37 20.89 3.35
C LYS A 31 -12.46 22.14 3.32
N GLU A 32 -12.83 23.19 4.06
CA GLU A 32 -12.20 24.52 3.99
C GLU A 32 -12.52 25.33 2.72
N SER A 33 -13.59 24.98 2.00
CA SER A 33 -14.17 25.77 0.89
C SER A 33 -13.28 25.91 -0.36
N HIS A 34 -12.18 25.16 -0.46
CA HIS A 34 -11.43 25.04 -1.71
C HIS A 34 -12.26 24.29 -2.77
N ARG A 35 -12.17 24.71 -4.03
CA ARG A 35 -12.86 24.07 -5.15
C ARG A 35 -11.85 23.49 -6.13
N ILE A 36 -12.14 22.27 -6.57
CA ILE A 36 -11.43 21.59 -7.64
C ILE A 36 -12.36 21.52 -8.84
N ASN A 37 -11.87 21.96 -9.99
CA ASN A 37 -12.62 21.93 -11.24
C ASN A 37 -11.95 20.94 -12.20
N ILE A 38 -12.67 19.89 -12.59
CA ILE A 38 -12.27 18.99 -13.67
C ILE A 38 -12.81 19.58 -14.97
N THR A 39 -11.93 20.16 -15.78
CA THR A 39 -12.28 20.80 -17.06
C THR A 39 -12.78 19.78 -18.09
N PRO A 40 -13.47 20.22 -19.16
CA PRO A 40 -13.87 19.32 -20.25
C PRO A 40 -12.75 18.48 -20.85
N GLN A 41 -11.57 19.08 -21.01
CA GLN A 41 -10.41 18.38 -21.55
C GLN A 41 -9.90 17.30 -20.58
N LEU A 42 -9.89 17.59 -19.28
CA LEU A 42 -9.43 16.64 -18.26
C LEU A 42 -10.48 15.56 -18.00
N MET A 43 -11.78 15.90 -18.06
CA MET A 43 -12.88 14.94 -17.95
C MET A 43 -12.87 13.96 -19.13
N ALA A 44 -12.64 14.45 -20.35
CA ALA A 44 -12.49 13.61 -21.53
C ALA A 44 -11.33 12.59 -21.37
N GLN A 45 -10.21 13.01 -20.78
CA GLN A 45 -9.11 12.09 -20.43
C GLN A 45 -9.49 11.13 -19.30
N ALA A 46 -10.24 11.60 -18.30
CA ALA A 46 -10.66 10.81 -17.15
C ALA A 46 -11.62 9.67 -17.48
N LEU A 47 -12.42 9.85 -18.53
CA LEU A 47 -13.43 8.89 -19.00
C LEU A 47 -12.93 7.99 -20.15
N GLN A 48 -11.75 8.28 -20.70
CA GLN A 48 -11.14 7.49 -21.77
C GLN A 48 -10.26 6.37 -21.18
N TYR A 49 -10.01 5.34 -21.99
CA TYR A 49 -8.95 4.38 -21.73
C TYR A 49 -7.59 5.06 -21.51
N SER A 50 -6.79 4.51 -20.60
CA SER A 50 -5.47 5.02 -20.25
C SER A 50 -4.43 3.90 -20.12
N LEU A 51 -3.21 4.26 -19.72
CA LEU A 51 -2.14 3.29 -19.51
C LEU A 51 -2.43 2.42 -18.29
N SER A 52 -2.11 1.13 -18.39
CA SER A 52 -2.19 0.17 -17.27
C SER A 52 -1.33 0.55 -16.07
N SER A 53 -0.25 1.31 -16.29
CA SER A 53 0.57 1.88 -15.22
C SER A 53 -0.13 2.99 -14.41
N GLY A 54 -1.21 3.56 -14.92
CA GLY A 54 -1.94 4.69 -14.35
C GLY A 54 -1.94 5.93 -15.24
N PHE A 55 -2.74 6.91 -14.85
CA PHE A 55 -2.87 8.19 -15.53
C PHE A 55 -1.56 8.98 -15.46
N PRO A 56 -0.87 9.26 -16.59
CA PRO A 56 0.51 9.75 -16.55
C PRO A 56 0.73 11.01 -15.70
N PRO A 57 -0.13 12.05 -15.76
CA PRO A 57 0.03 13.23 -14.91
C PRO A 57 -0.15 12.96 -13.40
N PHE A 58 -0.83 11.88 -13.03
CA PHE A 58 -0.95 11.45 -11.63
C PHE A 58 0.23 10.56 -11.23
N VAL A 59 0.67 9.64 -12.09
CA VAL A 59 1.88 8.83 -11.87
C VAL A 59 3.09 9.72 -11.59
N ALA A 60 3.33 10.74 -12.40
CA ALA A 60 4.44 11.68 -12.19
C ALA A 60 4.35 12.42 -10.84
N GLN A 61 3.14 12.76 -10.39
CA GLN A 61 2.93 13.38 -9.09
C GLN A 61 3.19 12.40 -7.93
N LEU A 62 2.86 11.11 -8.10
CA LEU A 62 3.17 10.07 -7.12
C LEU A 62 4.67 9.76 -7.05
N GLU A 63 5.38 9.81 -8.17
CA GLU A 63 6.84 9.69 -8.21
C GLU A 63 7.49 10.83 -7.41
N GLU A 64 7.08 12.08 -7.65
CA GLU A 64 7.54 13.25 -6.88
C GLU A 64 7.21 13.10 -5.38
N LEU A 65 6.00 12.67 -5.04
CA LEU A 65 5.59 12.45 -3.65
C LEU A 65 6.45 11.37 -2.98
N THR A 66 6.70 10.27 -3.68
CA THR A 66 7.50 9.14 -3.18
C THR A 66 8.95 9.56 -2.95
N GLU A 67 9.54 10.31 -3.88
CA GLU A 67 10.90 10.83 -3.73
C GLU A 67 11.03 11.76 -2.52
N LYS A 68 10.07 12.68 -2.34
CA LYS A 68 10.11 13.64 -1.22
C LYS A 68 9.88 13.01 0.14
N ILE A 69 8.97 12.03 0.25
CA ILE A 69 8.61 11.44 1.55
C ILE A 69 9.52 10.26 1.91
N HIS A 70 9.87 9.42 0.93
CA HIS A 70 10.54 8.15 1.20
C HIS A 70 11.99 8.12 0.74
N ALA A 71 12.38 8.98 -0.21
CA ALA A 71 13.73 9.06 -0.78
C ALA A 71 14.37 7.67 -0.99
N PRO A 72 13.69 6.76 -1.73
CA PRO A 72 14.14 5.38 -1.78
C PRO A 72 15.51 5.27 -2.45
N PRO A 73 16.37 4.31 -2.04
CA PRO A 73 17.63 4.10 -2.75
C PRO A 73 17.35 3.71 -4.20
N ASP A 74 18.24 4.16 -5.09
CA ASP A 74 18.17 3.89 -6.53
C ASP A 74 16.86 4.37 -7.18
N VAL A 75 16.39 5.60 -6.86
CA VAL A 75 15.17 6.22 -7.43
C VAL A 75 15.07 6.02 -8.93
N CYS A 76 16.18 6.22 -9.67
CA CYS A 76 16.20 6.09 -11.13
C CYS A 76 15.88 4.68 -11.64
N GLU A 77 16.02 3.63 -10.82
CA GLU A 77 15.74 2.24 -11.16
C GLU A 77 14.37 1.77 -10.66
N ARG A 78 13.58 2.69 -10.12
CA ARG A 78 12.24 2.41 -9.60
C ARG A 78 11.17 2.93 -10.56
N GLN A 79 10.00 2.35 -10.41
CA GLN A 79 8.79 2.69 -11.14
C GLN A 79 7.63 2.76 -10.16
N VAL A 80 6.76 3.75 -10.35
CA VAL A 80 5.45 3.82 -9.69
C VAL A 80 4.38 3.25 -10.61
N VAL A 81 3.55 2.36 -10.08
CA VAL A 81 2.41 1.77 -10.78
C VAL A 81 1.15 1.96 -9.95
N VAL A 82 0.10 2.54 -10.54
CA VAL A 82 -1.19 2.75 -9.86
C VAL A 82 -1.95 1.43 -9.73
N THR A 83 -2.54 1.20 -8.57
CA THR A 83 -3.30 -0.01 -8.25
C THR A 83 -4.68 0.33 -7.68
N VAL A 84 -5.56 -0.67 -7.59
CA VAL A 84 -6.88 -0.54 -6.96
C VAL A 84 -6.76 -0.69 -5.43
N GLY A 85 -5.97 0.18 -4.81
CA GLY A 85 -5.54 0.08 -3.41
C GLY A 85 -4.33 -0.83 -3.20
N SER A 86 -3.81 -0.87 -1.97
CA SER A 86 -2.63 -1.65 -1.60
C SER A 86 -2.83 -3.15 -1.73
N GLU A 87 -4.01 -3.67 -1.35
CA GLU A 87 -4.33 -5.09 -1.40
C GLU A 87 -4.31 -5.65 -2.84
N HIS A 88 -4.77 -4.87 -3.83
CA HIS A 88 -4.67 -5.25 -5.24
C HIS A 88 -3.21 -5.40 -5.67
N GLY A 89 -2.37 -4.40 -5.34
CA GLY A 89 -0.93 -4.46 -5.62
C GLY A 89 -0.25 -5.64 -4.94
N LEU A 90 -0.58 -5.88 -3.68
CA LEU A 90 -0.04 -6.98 -2.89
C LEU A 90 -0.43 -8.34 -3.45
N SER A 91 -1.69 -8.52 -3.85
CA SER A 91 -2.19 -9.76 -4.47
C SER A 91 -1.44 -10.10 -5.75
N MET A 92 -1.31 -9.13 -6.67
CA MET A 92 -0.57 -9.32 -7.92
C MET A 92 0.91 -9.63 -7.65
N ALA A 93 1.54 -8.91 -6.72
CA ALA A 93 2.92 -9.16 -6.35
C ALA A 93 3.13 -10.57 -5.77
N CYS A 94 2.21 -11.05 -4.92
CA CYS A 94 2.25 -12.42 -4.40
C CYS A 94 2.15 -13.43 -5.55
N GLY A 95 1.14 -13.30 -6.42
CA GLY A 95 0.95 -14.22 -7.55
C GLY A 95 2.12 -14.24 -8.54
N MET A 96 2.79 -13.10 -8.72
CA MET A 96 3.93 -12.98 -9.62
C MET A 96 5.26 -13.48 -9.03
N LEU A 97 5.45 -13.37 -7.71
CA LEU A 97 6.76 -13.56 -7.08
C LEU A 97 6.88 -14.85 -6.25
N ILE A 98 5.76 -15.47 -5.90
CA ILE A 98 5.66 -16.60 -4.98
C ILE A 98 5.07 -17.79 -5.73
N ASN A 99 5.81 -18.89 -5.77
CA ASN A 99 5.31 -20.17 -6.29
C ASN A 99 4.73 -21.00 -5.13
N PRO A 100 3.84 -21.96 -5.43
CA PRO A 100 3.40 -22.94 -4.45
C PRO A 100 4.57 -23.63 -3.74
N GLY A 101 4.54 -23.62 -2.41
CA GLY A 101 5.59 -24.16 -1.55
C GLY A 101 6.75 -23.21 -1.25
N ASP A 102 6.84 -22.05 -1.90
CA ASP A 102 7.87 -21.05 -1.57
C ASP A 102 7.70 -20.59 -0.11
N ALA A 103 8.81 -20.52 0.61
CA ALA A 103 8.83 -20.08 2.00
C ALA A 103 8.69 -18.56 2.09
N VAL A 104 7.75 -18.09 2.91
CA VAL A 104 7.49 -16.67 3.14
C VAL A 104 7.59 -16.35 4.62
N LEU A 105 8.58 -15.52 4.98
CA LEU A 105 8.68 -14.96 6.31
C LEU A 105 7.61 -13.89 6.50
N PHE A 106 6.88 -13.94 7.62
CA PHE A 106 5.88 -12.90 7.95
C PHE A 106 5.92 -12.55 9.43
N GLN A 107 5.48 -11.34 9.78
CA GLN A 107 5.38 -10.88 11.16
C GLN A 107 4.25 -11.61 11.90
N GLU A 108 4.47 -12.10 13.12
CA GLU A 108 3.40 -12.66 13.96
C GLU A 108 3.18 -11.78 15.21
N PRO A 109 1.96 -11.23 15.41
CA PRO A 109 0.76 -11.33 14.57
C PRO A 109 0.81 -10.45 13.30
N THR A 110 0.01 -10.78 12.27
CA THR A 110 -0.14 -9.98 11.03
C THR A 110 -1.59 -9.76 10.63
N TYR A 111 -1.80 -8.86 9.67
CA TYR A 111 -3.08 -8.59 9.03
C TYR A 111 -3.65 -9.86 8.37
N PRO A 112 -4.90 -10.28 8.71
CA PRO A 112 -5.49 -11.51 8.18
C PRO A 112 -5.60 -11.57 6.65
N GLY A 113 -5.78 -10.43 5.98
CA GLY A 113 -5.85 -10.43 4.51
C GLY A 113 -4.54 -10.85 3.86
N LEU A 114 -3.37 -10.56 4.48
CA LEU A 114 -2.09 -11.07 3.98
C LEU A 114 -2.05 -12.61 4.06
N LEU A 115 -2.54 -13.20 5.15
CA LEU A 115 -2.57 -14.65 5.31
C LEU A 115 -3.44 -15.31 4.22
N ALA A 116 -4.60 -14.73 3.93
CA ALA A 116 -5.46 -15.21 2.85
C ALA A 116 -4.78 -15.13 1.47
N LEU A 117 -4.05 -14.03 1.19
CA LEU A 117 -3.31 -13.88 -0.07
C LEU A 117 -2.17 -14.90 -0.19
N LEU A 118 -1.45 -15.17 0.90
CA LEU A 118 -0.35 -16.13 0.90
C LEU A 118 -0.84 -17.59 0.82
N ASP A 119 -1.99 -17.89 1.42
CA ASP A 119 -2.66 -19.18 1.28
C ASP A 119 -3.11 -19.43 -0.17
N ASN A 120 -3.64 -18.39 -0.85
CA ASN A 120 -4.04 -18.48 -2.26
C ASN A 120 -2.88 -18.86 -3.20
N VAL A 121 -1.65 -18.43 -2.88
CA VAL A 121 -0.44 -18.82 -3.64
C VAL A 121 0.26 -20.05 -3.05
N GLN A 122 -0.37 -20.70 -2.07
CA GLN A 122 0.11 -21.92 -1.40
C GLN A 122 1.52 -21.77 -0.81
N ALA A 123 1.82 -20.60 -0.24
CA ALA A 123 3.10 -20.31 0.37
C ALA A 123 3.31 -21.13 1.66
N HIS A 124 4.55 -21.54 1.92
CA HIS A 124 4.94 -22.10 3.21
C HIS A 124 5.26 -20.95 4.19
N LEU A 125 4.37 -20.72 5.16
CA LEU A 125 4.47 -19.58 6.06
C LEU A 125 5.43 -19.83 7.23
N ILE A 126 6.39 -18.93 7.41
CA ILE A 126 7.34 -18.96 8.53
C ILE A 126 7.11 -17.72 9.40
N PRO A 127 6.52 -17.86 10.60
CA PRO A 127 6.22 -16.74 11.48
C PRO A 127 7.49 -16.20 12.14
N ILE A 128 7.61 -14.86 12.20
CA ILE A 128 8.62 -14.14 12.94
C ILE A 128 7.92 -13.32 14.02
N ARG A 129 8.15 -13.69 15.29
CA ARG A 129 7.50 -13.05 16.43
C ARG A 129 7.87 -11.57 16.56
N SER A 130 6.90 -10.82 17.08
CA SER A 130 7.05 -9.43 17.45
C SER A 130 7.00 -9.19 18.96
N ASP A 131 7.65 -8.11 19.38
CA ASP A 131 7.47 -7.47 20.67
C ASP A 131 6.77 -6.11 20.49
N SER A 132 6.81 -5.28 21.54
CA SER A 132 6.22 -3.93 21.54
C SER A 132 6.76 -2.99 20.48
N GLN A 133 7.98 -3.23 20.00
CA GLN A 133 8.68 -2.42 19.02
C GLN A 133 8.58 -3.02 17.61
N GLY A 134 7.82 -4.11 17.43
CA GLY A 134 7.62 -4.77 16.14
C GLY A 134 8.41 -6.06 16.02
N VAL A 135 8.86 -6.40 14.81
CA VAL A 135 9.57 -7.66 14.51
C VAL A 135 10.87 -7.75 15.31
N ILE A 136 11.07 -8.87 16.02
CA ILE A 136 12.29 -9.11 16.81
C ILE A 136 13.48 -9.36 15.86
N PRO A 137 14.50 -8.48 15.80
CA PRO A 137 15.55 -8.57 14.77
C PRO A 137 16.42 -9.83 14.87
N SER A 138 16.65 -10.33 16.08
CA SER A 138 17.45 -11.55 16.29
C SER A 138 16.76 -12.79 15.74
N LEU A 139 15.43 -12.90 15.88
CA LEU A 139 14.65 -14.00 15.30
C LEU A 139 14.60 -13.91 13.78
N LEU A 140 14.42 -12.70 13.24
CA LEU A 140 14.51 -12.47 11.81
C LEU A 140 15.88 -12.86 11.25
N ARG A 141 16.97 -12.53 11.96
CA ARG A 141 18.33 -12.91 11.58
C ARG A 141 18.51 -14.42 11.51
N VAL A 142 18.03 -15.15 12.51
CA VAL A 142 18.09 -16.63 12.54
C VAL A 142 17.33 -17.22 11.35
N ALA A 143 16.13 -16.73 11.06
CA ALA A 143 15.34 -17.21 9.92
C ALA A 143 16.03 -16.91 8.58
N LEU A 144 16.56 -15.70 8.41
CA LEU A 144 17.33 -15.33 7.21
C LEU A 144 18.66 -16.08 7.11
N ASP A 145 19.24 -16.52 8.22
CA ASP A 145 20.49 -17.24 8.20
C ASP A 145 20.35 -18.64 7.60
N GLN A 146 19.15 -19.21 7.67
CA GLN A 146 18.78 -20.46 7.01
C GLN A 146 18.58 -20.27 5.50
N CYS A 147 18.50 -19.03 5.02
CA CYS A 147 18.34 -18.72 3.61
C CYS A 147 19.66 -18.66 2.84
N THR A 148 19.66 -19.34 1.69
CA THR A 148 20.83 -19.51 0.80
C THR A 148 21.13 -18.29 -0.06
N ASP A 149 20.15 -17.42 -0.35
CA ASP A 149 20.35 -16.23 -1.19
C ASP A 149 20.22 -14.92 -0.40
N ARG A 150 21.36 -14.36 0.03
CA ARG A 150 21.39 -13.16 0.89
C ARG A 150 21.60 -11.85 0.13
N ARG A 151 21.87 -11.86 -1.19
CA ARG A 151 22.50 -10.71 -1.88
C ARG A 151 21.81 -10.33 -3.20
N ALA A 152 20.70 -9.60 -3.11
CA ALA A 152 20.17 -8.81 -4.23
C ALA A 152 19.90 -7.37 -3.77
N LYS A 153 20.36 -6.39 -4.54
CA LYS A 153 19.94 -4.98 -4.38
C LYS A 153 18.56 -4.82 -5.04
N GLY A 154 17.79 -3.80 -4.64
CA GLY A 154 16.47 -3.54 -5.25
C GLY A 154 15.36 -4.56 -4.89
N ARG A 155 15.32 -5.10 -3.66
CA ARG A 155 14.32 -6.11 -3.25
C ARG A 155 13.01 -5.56 -2.70
N VAL A 156 12.92 -4.25 -2.46
CA VAL A 156 11.81 -3.68 -1.69
C VAL A 156 10.71 -3.21 -2.63
N LEU A 157 9.59 -3.92 -2.58
CA LEU A 157 8.31 -3.44 -3.10
C LEU A 157 7.61 -2.70 -1.97
N ARG A 158 7.19 -1.46 -2.24
CA ARG A 158 6.42 -0.64 -1.29
C ARG A 158 5.01 -0.46 -1.82
N PHE A 159 4.02 -0.85 -1.02
CA PHE A 159 2.61 -0.70 -1.34
C PHE A 159 2.03 0.46 -0.54
N ASP A 160 1.49 1.45 -1.23
CA ASP A 160 0.84 2.64 -0.65
C ASP A 160 -0.65 2.67 -1.04
N SER A 161 -1.45 3.35 -0.21
CA SER A 161 -2.90 3.42 -0.38
C SER A 161 -3.46 4.75 0.07
N PHE A 162 -4.42 5.29 -0.69
CA PHE A 162 -5.19 6.46 -0.27
C PHE A 162 -6.38 6.11 0.64
N SER A 163 -6.54 4.83 0.99
CA SER A 163 -7.73 4.35 1.71
C SER A 163 -7.81 4.80 3.15
N LYS A 164 -6.66 4.97 3.82
CA LYS A 164 -6.57 5.41 5.22
C LYS A 164 -6.09 6.85 5.36
N THR A 165 -5.68 7.47 4.26
CA THR A 165 -5.14 8.84 4.24
C THR A 165 -6.14 9.83 3.65
N VAL A 166 -6.94 9.44 2.65
CA VAL A 166 -7.93 10.33 2.00
C VAL A 166 -9.33 9.74 2.08
N ALA A 167 -9.60 8.66 1.35
CA ALA A 167 -10.90 7.99 1.39
C ALA A 167 -10.81 6.58 0.77
N PRO A 168 -11.33 5.54 1.45
CA PRO A 168 -11.31 4.16 0.93
C PRO A 168 -12.17 3.98 -0.32
N GLY A 169 -13.25 4.74 -0.46
CA GLY A 169 -14.16 4.66 -1.61
C GLY A 169 -13.55 5.09 -2.95
N LEU A 170 -12.40 5.76 -2.94
CA LEU A 170 -11.69 6.13 -4.17
C LEU A 170 -11.03 4.93 -4.83
N ARG A 171 -10.73 3.88 -4.06
CA ARG A 171 -10.08 2.64 -4.54
C ARG A 171 -8.78 2.91 -5.31
N VAL A 172 -7.97 3.88 -4.87
CA VAL A 172 -6.67 4.20 -5.46
C VAL A 172 -5.55 3.87 -4.46
N GLY A 173 -4.57 3.13 -4.94
CA GLY A 173 -3.28 2.93 -4.31
C GLY A 173 -2.19 3.00 -5.36
N TYR A 174 -0.96 2.79 -4.96
CA TYR A 174 0.16 2.67 -5.88
C TYR A 174 1.25 1.81 -5.27
N VAL A 175 2.12 1.28 -6.11
CA VAL A 175 3.28 0.53 -5.68
C VAL A 175 4.54 1.13 -6.26
N THR A 176 5.56 1.25 -5.42
CA THR A 176 6.91 1.63 -5.83
C THR A 176 7.78 0.38 -5.86
N VAL A 177 8.25 0.01 -7.06
CA VAL A 177 8.96 -1.27 -7.30
C VAL A 177 10.16 -1.06 -8.22
N PRO A 178 11.12 -2.00 -8.27
CA PRO A 178 12.12 -2.03 -9.33
C PRO A 178 11.47 -2.14 -10.72
N LYS A 179 12.00 -1.41 -11.72
CA LYS A 179 11.44 -1.38 -13.08
C LYS A 179 11.11 -2.77 -13.68
N PRO A 180 11.98 -3.81 -13.60
CA PRO A 180 11.64 -5.11 -14.18
C PRO A 180 10.43 -5.80 -13.53
N ILE A 181 10.14 -5.49 -12.26
CA ILE A 181 8.95 -5.97 -11.57
C ILE A 181 7.74 -5.11 -11.96
N GLY A 182 7.93 -3.80 -12.05
CA GLY A 182 6.90 -2.85 -12.50
C GLY A 182 6.39 -3.15 -13.89
N GLU A 183 7.26 -3.46 -14.85
CA GLU A 183 6.90 -3.86 -16.21
C GLU A 183 6.00 -5.10 -16.22
N LYS A 184 6.33 -6.13 -15.43
CA LYS A 184 5.49 -7.32 -15.30
C LYS A 184 4.17 -7.04 -14.61
N LEU A 185 4.17 -6.17 -13.61
CA LEU A 185 2.96 -5.78 -12.91
C LEU A 185 1.99 -5.04 -13.83
N VAL A 186 2.52 -4.17 -14.71
CA VAL A 186 1.74 -3.47 -15.72
C VAL A 186 1.07 -4.45 -16.69
N LEU A 187 1.75 -5.54 -17.07
CA LEU A 187 1.17 -6.60 -17.90
C LEU A 187 0.06 -7.36 -17.17
N ASP A 188 0.25 -7.67 -15.90
CA ASP A 188 -0.78 -8.35 -15.09
C ASP A 188 -2.02 -7.46 -14.90
N ILE A 189 -1.82 -6.16 -14.64
CA ILE A 189 -2.93 -5.18 -14.59
C ILE A 189 -3.67 -5.10 -15.93
N LEU A 190 -2.92 -5.09 -17.04
CA LEU A 190 -3.48 -5.03 -18.39
C LEU A 190 -4.44 -6.20 -18.65
N ASP A 191 -4.08 -7.41 -18.22
CA ASP A 191 -4.87 -8.63 -18.44
C ASP A 191 -6.10 -8.71 -17.52
N ASN A 192 -5.96 -8.29 -16.25
CA ASN A 192 -7.01 -8.47 -15.25
C ASN A 192 -8.06 -7.36 -15.23
N ILE A 193 -7.62 -6.09 -15.25
CA ILE A 193 -8.50 -4.94 -15.06
C ILE A 193 -8.30 -3.85 -16.12
N LEU A 194 -7.41 -4.09 -17.09
CA LEU A 194 -6.91 -3.13 -18.07
C LEU A 194 -6.11 -1.98 -17.45
N HIS A 195 -6.74 -1.18 -16.59
CA HIS A 195 -6.10 -0.15 -15.77
C HIS A 195 -7.02 0.24 -14.61
N ALA A 196 -6.47 0.79 -13.52
CA ALA A 196 -7.28 1.39 -12.47
C ALA A 196 -8.14 2.55 -13.04
N SER A 197 -9.34 2.75 -12.49
CA SER A 197 -10.23 3.83 -12.93
C SER A 197 -9.52 5.19 -12.86
N VAL A 198 -9.59 5.96 -13.95
CA VAL A 198 -8.84 7.23 -14.08
C VAL A 198 -9.56 8.38 -13.39
N LEU A 199 -10.89 8.37 -13.33
CA LEU A 199 -11.65 9.46 -12.69
C LEU A 199 -11.25 9.68 -11.21
N PRO A 200 -11.13 8.64 -10.35
CA PRO A 200 -10.58 8.80 -9.01
C PRO A 200 -9.13 9.29 -8.96
N GLN A 201 -8.30 8.90 -9.94
CA GLN A 201 -6.92 9.37 -10.06
C GLN A 201 -6.87 10.87 -10.37
N VAL A 202 -7.74 11.35 -11.26
CA VAL A 202 -7.87 12.78 -11.58
C VAL A 202 -8.36 13.57 -10.38
N ILE A 203 -9.37 13.07 -9.65
CA ILE A 203 -9.84 13.71 -8.42
C ILE A 203 -8.70 13.84 -7.42
N LEU A 204 -7.99 12.73 -7.12
CA LEU A 204 -6.87 12.74 -6.19
C LEU A 204 -5.74 13.67 -6.65
N ARG A 205 -5.41 13.63 -7.95
CA ARG A 205 -4.38 14.51 -8.52
C ARG A 205 -4.68 15.97 -8.26
N GLU A 206 -5.91 16.40 -8.56
CA GLU A 206 -6.30 17.80 -8.34
C GLU A 206 -6.36 18.14 -6.86
N VAL A 207 -6.80 17.23 -5.98
CA VAL A 207 -6.74 17.44 -4.52
C VAL A 207 -5.30 17.66 -4.05
N LEU A 208 -4.39 16.76 -4.41
CA LEU A 208 -2.98 16.85 -4.02
C LEU A 208 -2.32 18.09 -4.62
N LYS A 209 -2.71 18.48 -5.83
CA LYS A 209 -2.23 19.70 -6.48
C LYS A 209 -2.73 20.96 -5.78
N THR A 210 -4.01 21.02 -5.41
CA THR A 210 -4.60 22.14 -4.66
C THR A 210 -3.99 22.29 -3.28
N TRP A 211 -3.76 21.19 -2.56
CA TRP A 211 -3.09 21.22 -1.27
C TRP A 211 -1.60 21.56 -1.38
N GLY A 212 -0.97 21.17 -2.48
CA GLY A 212 0.49 21.14 -2.58
C GLY A 212 1.10 20.20 -1.54
N HIS A 213 2.43 20.19 -1.47
CA HIS A 213 3.14 19.31 -0.55
C HIS A 213 2.83 19.63 0.92
N GLU A 214 2.91 20.91 1.30
CA GLU A 214 2.71 21.32 2.69
C GLU A 214 1.27 21.11 3.16
N GLY A 215 0.28 21.38 2.32
CA GLY A 215 -1.12 21.11 2.63
C GLY A 215 -1.38 19.62 2.79
N TYR A 216 -0.77 18.76 1.97
CA TYR A 216 -0.86 17.32 2.14
C TYR A 216 -0.26 16.86 3.47
N LEU A 217 0.93 17.36 3.85
CA LEU A 217 1.53 17.04 5.15
C LEU A 217 0.68 17.56 6.32
N GLN A 218 0.08 18.74 6.19
CA GLN A 218 -0.84 19.28 7.19
C GLN A 218 -2.07 18.40 7.37
N HIS A 219 -2.68 17.96 6.26
CA HIS A 219 -3.79 17.00 6.28
C HIS A 219 -3.37 15.70 6.99
N MET A 220 -2.21 15.14 6.65
CA MET A 220 -1.69 13.94 7.30
C MET A 220 -1.46 14.13 8.80
N ARG A 221 -0.90 15.27 9.23
CA ARG A 221 -0.77 15.61 10.66
C ARG A 221 -2.12 15.68 11.37
N ALA A 222 -3.12 16.28 10.73
CA ALA A 222 -4.47 16.36 11.29
C ALA A 222 -5.13 14.98 11.43
N VAL A 223 -4.93 14.09 10.45
CA VAL A 223 -5.38 12.69 10.52
C VAL A 223 -4.68 11.96 11.66
N CYS A 224 -3.36 12.08 11.78
CA CYS A 224 -2.60 11.47 12.88
C CYS A 224 -3.07 11.97 14.25
N GLU A 225 -3.31 13.28 14.40
CA GLU A 225 -3.80 13.87 15.64
C GLU A 225 -5.19 13.37 16.04
N LEU A 226 -6.09 13.23 15.06
CA LEU A 226 -7.42 12.64 15.27
C LEU A 226 -7.30 11.21 15.82
N TYR A 227 -6.49 10.36 15.18
CA TYR A 227 -6.31 8.98 15.61
C TYR A 227 -5.57 8.86 16.94
N ARG A 228 -4.62 9.76 17.21
CA ARG A 228 -3.95 9.85 18.51
C ARG A 228 -4.95 10.14 19.63
N ARG A 229 -5.83 11.11 19.44
CA ARG A 229 -6.89 11.42 20.41
C ARG A 229 -7.85 10.24 20.61
N GLN A 230 -8.26 9.56 19.54
CA GLN A 230 -9.12 8.38 19.63
C GLN A 230 -8.44 7.22 20.39
N ARG A 231 -7.15 6.99 20.13
CA ARG A 231 -6.33 6.02 20.87
C ARG A 231 -6.28 6.36 22.36
N ASP A 232 -5.95 7.60 22.70
CA ASP A 232 -5.79 8.03 24.10
C ASP A 232 -7.10 7.84 24.90
N ILE A 233 -8.25 8.18 24.30
CA ILE A 233 -9.57 7.94 24.89
C ILE A 233 -9.85 6.44 25.08
N MET A 234 -9.48 5.60 24.10
CA MET A 234 -9.69 4.15 24.20
C MET A 234 -8.85 3.55 25.33
N VAL A 235 -7.57 3.92 25.43
CA VAL A 235 -6.67 3.44 26.48
C VAL A 235 -7.20 3.85 27.86
N GLU A 236 -7.59 5.12 28.03
CA GLU A 236 -8.19 5.60 29.28
C GLU A 236 -9.47 4.82 29.66
N ALA A 237 -10.31 4.48 28.68
CA ALA A 237 -11.51 3.68 28.90
C ALA A 237 -11.17 2.24 29.30
N VAL A 238 -10.18 1.63 28.65
CA VAL A 238 -9.67 0.29 28.99
C VAL A 238 -9.15 0.27 30.43
N ASP A 239 -8.34 1.25 30.81
CA ASP A 239 -7.80 1.35 32.18
C ASP A 239 -8.90 1.52 33.22
N ARG A 240 -9.89 2.37 32.92
CA ARG A 240 -11.00 2.62 33.84
C ARG A 240 -11.90 1.40 34.02
N HIS A 241 -12.19 0.66 32.96
CA HIS A 241 -13.27 -0.33 32.95
C HIS A 241 -12.80 -1.78 32.97
N LEU A 242 -11.62 -2.09 32.42
CA LEU A 242 -11.09 -3.45 32.36
C LEU A 242 -10.05 -3.70 33.46
N ASN A 243 -9.18 -2.72 33.75
CA ASN A 243 -8.10 -2.87 34.73
C ASN A 243 -8.54 -2.64 36.20
N SER A 244 -9.73 -2.10 36.45
CA SER A 244 -10.29 -1.89 37.79
C SER A 244 -10.99 -3.14 38.38
N SER A 245 -11.15 -4.20 37.57
CA SER A 245 -11.94 -5.40 37.91
C SER A 245 -11.08 -6.61 38.29
N GLY A 246 -10.02 -6.44 39.10
CA GLY A 246 -9.30 -7.55 39.77
C GLY A 246 -8.69 -8.68 38.90
N GLY A 247 -8.83 -8.63 37.57
CA GLY A 247 -8.09 -9.45 36.61
C GLY A 247 -6.67 -8.91 36.48
N GLU A 248 -5.75 -9.79 36.09
CA GLU A 248 -4.34 -9.44 35.85
C GLU A 248 -4.26 -8.10 35.11
N ARG A 249 -3.50 -7.15 35.68
CA ARG A 249 -3.30 -5.83 35.07
C ARG A 249 -2.91 -6.06 33.62
N TYR A 250 -3.61 -5.43 32.69
CA TYR A 250 -3.10 -5.26 31.34
C TYR A 250 -1.80 -4.45 31.50
N GLU A 251 -0.65 -5.12 31.52
CA GLU A 251 0.64 -4.46 31.65
C GLU A 251 0.81 -3.55 30.44
N ASP A 252 1.00 -2.27 30.74
CA ASP A 252 1.33 -1.23 29.80
C ASP A 252 2.54 -1.69 28.99
N ILE A 253 2.33 -1.91 27.70
CA ILE A 253 3.39 -2.23 26.77
C ILE A 253 4.12 -0.91 26.48
N GLY A 254 4.96 -0.51 27.43
CA GLY A 254 6.04 0.48 27.27
C GLY A 254 5.94 1.72 28.14
N ASP A 255 6.53 1.65 29.35
CA ASP A 255 7.77 2.38 29.57
C ASP A 255 8.62 1.66 30.62
N GLU A 256 9.88 1.41 30.25
CA GLU A 256 10.99 0.89 31.06
C GLU A 256 10.67 0.38 32.49
N THR A 257 10.35 -0.91 32.69
CA THR A 257 10.94 -1.81 33.72
C THR A 257 10.02 -2.99 34.10
N ARG A 258 10.60 -4.21 34.04
CA ARG A 258 10.12 -5.50 34.61
C ARG A 258 8.91 -6.11 33.86
N THR A 259 8.93 -7.36 33.42
CA THR A 259 9.34 -8.54 34.18
C THR A 259 9.92 -9.68 33.32
N ARG A 260 10.65 -10.53 34.04
CA ARG A 260 11.41 -11.70 33.65
C ARG A 260 10.48 -12.90 33.42
N GLU A 261 10.80 -13.67 32.38
CA GLU A 261 10.45 -15.08 32.10
C GLU A 261 9.58 -15.84 33.12
N ARG A 262 8.52 -16.52 32.63
CA ARG A 262 8.39 -18.00 32.63
C ARG A 262 7.05 -18.45 32.03
N GLY A 263 7.12 -19.30 31.01
CA GLY A 263 6.23 -20.46 30.80
C GLY A 263 4.74 -20.26 30.53
N ALA A 264 4.32 -20.73 29.34
CA ALA A 264 3.01 -21.29 29.01
C ALA A 264 1.77 -20.35 28.98
N GLY A 265 1.22 -20.22 27.76
CA GLY A 265 -0.21 -20.12 27.48
C GLY A 265 -0.99 -18.97 28.13
N GLY A 266 -1.25 -17.91 27.36
CA GLY A 266 -2.21 -16.88 27.74
C GLY A 266 -2.61 -16.06 26.52
N ALA A 267 -3.91 -15.91 26.32
CA ALA A 267 -4.54 -15.45 25.09
C ALA A 267 -4.35 -13.95 24.81
N TRP A 268 -4.05 -13.61 23.56
CA TRP A 268 -4.11 -12.25 23.04
C TRP A 268 -5.57 -11.83 22.87
N GLY A 269 -6.18 -11.28 23.92
CA GLY A 269 -7.43 -10.52 23.81
C GLY A 269 -7.15 -9.12 23.29
N GLY A 270 -6.83 -8.99 22.00
CA GLY A 270 -6.55 -7.71 21.34
C GLY A 270 -7.71 -7.27 20.44
N LEU A 271 -8.38 -6.17 20.78
CA LEU A 271 -9.40 -5.53 19.93
C LEU A 271 -8.75 -4.60 18.88
N PRO A 272 -9.41 -4.38 17.73
CA PRO A 272 -8.76 -3.90 16.50
C PRO A 272 -8.63 -2.37 16.51
N GLY A 273 -7.41 -1.88 16.79
CA GLY A 273 -7.05 -0.48 16.62
C GLY A 273 -5.80 -0.35 15.75
N GLY A 274 -5.98 0.05 14.49
CA GLY A 274 -4.89 0.55 13.64
C GLY A 274 -3.97 -0.52 13.02
N TRP A 275 -4.53 -1.36 12.14
CA TRP A 275 -3.76 -2.29 11.33
C TRP A 275 -3.21 -1.61 10.07
N GLU A 276 -1.89 -1.52 9.97
CA GLU A 276 -1.12 -1.80 8.75
C GLU A 276 0.37 -1.92 9.14
N PRO A 277 0.94 -3.14 9.24
CA PRO A 277 2.39 -3.27 9.16
C PRO A 277 2.82 -2.85 7.75
N ALA A 278 3.94 -2.15 7.62
CA ALA A 278 4.59 -1.98 6.33
C ALA A 278 4.94 -3.37 5.78
N VAL A 279 4.10 -3.91 4.88
CA VAL A 279 4.34 -5.21 4.27
C VAL A 279 5.52 -5.06 3.30
N SER A 280 6.70 -5.44 3.76
CA SER A 280 7.89 -5.56 2.92
C SER A 280 8.08 -7.02 2.56
N ILE A 281 7.63 -7.43 1.37
CA ILE A 281 7.92 -8.78 0.86
C ILE A 281 9.42 -8.85 0.56
N HIS A 282 10.13 -9.74 1.26
CA HIS A 282 11.52 -10.05 0.96
C HIS A 282 11.56 -11.39 0.24
N GLN A 283 11.74 -11.37 -1.09
CA GLN A 283 11.92 -12.59 -1.86
C GLN A 283 13.25 -13.23 -1.47
N THR A 284 13.19 -14.43 -0.87
CA THR A 284 14.37 -15.23 -0.58
C THR A 284 14.09 -16.65 -1.05
N ARG A 285 14.73 -17.07 -2.14
CA ARG A 285 14.61 -18.45 -2.62
C ARG A 285 15.38 -19.37 -1.67
N LEU A 286 14.65 -20.20 -0.94
CA LEU A 286 15.18 -21.30 -0.14
C LEU A 286 15.14 -22.56 -1.01
N PHE A 287 16.28 -22.92 -1.61
CA PHE A 287 16.44 -24.27 -2.14
C PHE A 287 16.78 -25.19 -0.98
N CYS A 288 15.82 -26.01 -0.55
CA CYS A 288 16.08 -27.09 0.39
C CYS A 288 16.38 -28.33 -0.44
N ASP A 289 17.66 -28.59 -0.71
CA ASP A 289 18.09 -29.89 -1.22
C ASP A 289 17.74 -30.93 -0.14
N GLN A 290 16.73 -31.76 -0.42
CA GLN A 290 16.46 -32.97 0.36
C GLN A 290 17.44 -34.06 -0.11
N PRO A 291 17.93 -34.92 0.81
CA PRO A 291 19.05 -35.85 0.58
C PRO A 291 18.77 -36.97 -0.43
#